data_AF-A0A660ZHF1-F1
#
_entry.id   AF-A0A660ZHF1-F1
#
_cell.length_a   1.000
_cell.length_b   1.000
_cell.length_c   1.000
_cell.angle_alpha   90.00
_cell.angle_beta   90.00
_cell.angle_gamma   90.00
#
_symmetry.space_group_name_H-M   'P 1'
#
loop_
_entity.id
_entity.type
_entity.pdbx_description
1 polymer ?
#
loop_
_entity_poly.entity_id
_entity_poly.type
_entity_poly.pdbx_seq_one_letter_code
_entity_poly.pdbx_strand_id
1 'polypeptide(L)'
;MARIVLSTDETLTSTYHDVPLLDFLGCAPYDKLPKWVFKLLDSQLPDENGVLTQAPYGLRKVEAALLAQGFKREEVVVAHPRKIEKFIGDDTTIVTLYEMDPMGLGPVSMMFTNGGKWTNYTSVKFRELVEKINAL
;
A
#
# COMPACT_ATOMS: atom_id res chain seq x y z
N MET A 1 -14.20 14.43 -7.62
CA MET A 1 -13.49 13.39 -6.85
C MET A 1 -13.64 12.06 -7.58
N ALA A 2 -12.81 11.06 -7.29
CA ALA A 2 -12.93 9.75 -7.95
C ALA A 2 -14.03 8.91 -7.28
N ARG A 3 -14.80 8.18 -8.08
CA ARG A 3 -15.86 7.29 -7.59
C ARG A 3 -15.30 6.00 -6.97
N ILE A 4 -14.21 5.50 -7.55
CA ILE A 4 -13.48 4.29 -7.12
C ILE A 4 -12.02 4.67 -6.88
N VAL A 5 -11.57 4.53 -5.64
CA VAL A 5 -10.18 4.78 -5.24
C VAL A 5 -9.49 3.44 -5.03
N LEU A 6 -8.45 3.17 -5.83
CA LEU A 6 -7.60 1.99 -5.73
C LEU A 6 -6.30 2.38 -5.05
N SER A 7 -5.89 1.67 -4.00
CA SER A 7 -4.63 1.92 -3.31
C SER A 7 -4.08 0.62 -2.70
N THR A 8 -3.02 0.75 -1.91
CA THR A 8 -2.24 -0.32 -1.29
C THR A 8 -1.42 0.32 -0.17
N ASP A 9 -0.96 -0.44 0.82
CA ASP A 9 -0.06 0.10 1.84
C ASP A 9 1.32 0.53 1.29
N GLU A 10 2.01 1.41 2.03
CA GLU A 10 3.27 1.99 1.54
C GLU A 10 4.43 1.00 1.44
N THR A 11 4.34 -0.20 2.05
CA THR A 11 5.33 -1.25 1.85
C THR A 11 5.27 -1.85 0.44
N LEU A 12 4.11 -1.76 -0.23
CA LEU A 12 3.90 -2.25 -1.59
C LEU A 12 4.08 -1.17 -2.67
N THR A 13 4.29 0.07 -2.26
CA THR A 13 4.74 1.16 -3.14
C THR A 13 6.17 1.59 -2.88
N SER A 14 6.88 0.90 -1.97
CA SER A 14 8.32 1.09 -1.81
C SER A 14 9.08 0.25 -2.83
N THR A 15 10.02 0.85 -3.55
CA THR A 15 11.01 0.17 -4.42
C THR A 15 12.23 -0.31 -3.64
N TYR A 16 12.36 0.10 -2.37
CA TYR A 16 13.49 -0.22 -1.50
C TYR A 16 14.87 -0.03 -2.13
N HIS A 17 15.04 1.11 -2.81
CA HIS A 17 16.20 1.54 -3.59
C HIS A 17 16.63 0.54 -4.67
N ASP A 18 15.68 -0.27 -5.15
CA ASP A 18 15.89 -1.35 -6.13
C ASP A 18 16.94 -2.38 -5.66
N VAL A 19 17.15 -2.50 -4.34
CA VAL A 19 18.08 -3.46 -3.76
C VAL A 19 17.40 -4.82 -3.68
N PRO A 20 17.98 -5.88 -4.28
CA PRO A 20 17.41 -7.22 -4.24
C PRO A 20 17.11 -7.68 -2.81
N LEU A 21 15.97 -8.35 -2.64
CA LEU A 21 15.46 -8.89 -1.36
C LEU A 21 14.99 -7.84 -0.35
N LEU A 22 15.22 -6.54 -0.54
CA LEU A 22 14.66 -5.54 0.37
C LEU A 22 13.13 -5.40 0.24
N ASP A 23 12.52 -5.95 -0.81
CA ASP A 23 11.06 -6.13 -0.90
C ASP A 23 10.50 -6.95 0.28
N PHE A 24 11.32 -7.77 0.93
CA PHE A 24 10.94 -8.50 2.14
C PHE A 24 11.01 -7.66 3.42
N LEU A 25 11.40 -6.37 3.37
CA LEU A 25 11.48 -5.51 4.55
C LEU A 25 10.11 -5.35 5.25
N GLY A 26 9.01 -5.45 4.50
CA GLY A 26 7.65 -5.54 5.06
C GLY A 26 7.49 -6.65 6.10
N CYS A 27 8.25 -7.74 6.00
CA CYS A 27 8.19 -8.86 6.93
C CYS A 27 9.03 -8.64 8.21
N ALA A 28 9.87 -7.60 8.25
CA ALA A 28 10.84 -7.40 9.33
C ALA A 28 10.15 -7.03 10.66
N PRO A 29 10.73 -7.40 11.82
CA PRO A 29 10.15 -7.12 13.13
C PRO A 29 10.26 -5.64 13.48
N TYR A 30 9.20 -4.90 13.19
CA TYR A 30 9.06 -3.46 13.36
C TYR A 30 9.38 -3.00 14.78
N ASP A 31 8.92 -3.71 15.80
CA ASP A 31 9.14 -3.39 17.21
C ASP A 31 10.56 -3.73 17.72
N LYS A 32 11.38 -4.43 16.92
CA LYS A 32 12.76 -4.81 17.27
C LYS A 32 13.83 -4.02 16.53
N LEU A 33 13.44 -3.23 15.54
CA LEU A 33 14.37 -2.43 14.72
C LEU A 33 14.19 -0.92 14.98
N PRO A 34 15.28 -0.13 14.93
CA PRO A 34 15.18 1.33 15.01
C PRO A 34 14.32 1.89 13.86
N LYS A 35 13.37 2.78 14.18
CA LYS A 35 12.39 3.28 13.18
C LYS A 35 13.01 4.02 12.01
N TRP A 36 14.19 4.63 12.20
CA TRP A 36 14.90 5.33 11.14
C TRP A 36 15.38 4.38 10.03
N VAL A 37 15.59 3.09 10.32
CA VAL A 37 16.00 2.10 9.30
C VAL A 37 14.92 1.96 8.24
N PHE A 38 13.66 1.80 8.65
CA PHE A 38 12.54 1.72 7.71
C PHE A 38 12.41 2.98 6.87
N LYS A 39 12.58 4.17 7.49
CA LYS A 39 12.53 5.45 6.76
C LYS A 39 13.68 5.62 5.77
N LEU A 40 14.87 5.13 6.10
CA LEU A 40 16.04 5.22 5.24
C LEU A 40 15.89 4.30 4.02
N LEU A 41 15.40 3.08 4.23
CA LEU A 41 15.28 2.07 3.18
C LEU A 41 14.03 2.24 2.32
N ASP A 42 13.05 3.00 2.78
CA ASP A 42 11.82 3.26 2.08
C ASP A 42 12.01 4.32 0.97
N SER A 43 11.89 3.88 -0.28
CA SER A 43 11.89 4.73 -1.47
C SER A 43 10.60 4.50 -2.24
N GLN A 44 9.78 5.52 -2.45
CA GLN A 44 8.44 5.33 -3.00
C GLN A 44 8.42 5.37 -4.53
N LEU A 45 7.48 4.62 -5.12
CA LEU A 45 7.16 4.69 -6.54
C LEU A 45 6.79 6.13 -6.95
N PRO A 46 7.11 6.53 -8.19
CA PRO A 46 6.77 7.86 -8.68
C PRO A 46 5.25 8.07 -8.80
N ASP A 47 4.82 9.28 -8.47
CA ASP A 47 3.44 9.74 -8.62
C ASP A 47 3.36 11.10 -9.31
N GLU A 48 2.25 11.33 -10.01
CA GLU A 48 1.85 12.61 -10.56
C GLU A 48 0.67 13.14 -9.73
N ASN A 49 0.95 14.12 -8.86
CA ASN A 49 -0.03 14.72 -7.95
C ASN A 49 -0.81 13.70 -7.09
N GLY A 50 -0.15 12.63 -6.65
CA GLY A 50 -0.74 11.55 -5.86
C GLY A 50 -1.32 10.40 -6.67
N VAL A 51 -1.36 10.50 -7.99
CA VAL A 51 -1.71 9.38 -8.87
C VAL A 51 -0.45 8.60 -9.21
N LEU A 52 -0.43 7.32 -8.84
CA LEU A 52 0.72 6.46 -9.11
C LEU A 52 0.92 6.28 -10.62
N THR A 53 2.14 6.51 -11.13
CA THR A 53 2.50 6.19 -12.52
C THR A 53 2.85 4.71 -12.67
N GLN A 54 3.35 4.10 -11.60
CA GLN A 54 3.61 2.66 -11.45
C GLN A 54 2.91 2.15 -10.19
N ALA A 55 2.38 0.92 -10.22
CA ALA A 55 1.67 0.34 -9.08
C ALA A 55 1.77 -1.19 -9.11
N PRO A 56 1.50 -1.88 -7.99
CA PRO A 56 1.46 -3.33 -7.96
C PRO A 56 0.61 -3.90 -9.10
N TYR A 57 1.12 -4.93 -9.75
CA TYR A 57 0.50 -5.49 -10.95
C TYR A 57 -0.95 -5.93 -10.72
N GLY A 58 -1.27 -6.49 -9.54
CA GLY A 58 -2.63 -6.83 -9.15
C GLY A 58 -3.58 -5.63 -9.19
N LEU A 59 -3.12 -4.48 -8.68
CA LEU A 59 -3.90 -3.24 -8.65
C LEU A 59 -4.15 -2.70 -10.07
N ARG A 60 -3.13 -2.73 -10.94
CA ARG A 60 -3.27 -2.34 -12.36
C ARG A 60 -4.22 -3.25 -13.14
N LYS A 61 -4.27 -4.55 -12.83
CA LYS A 61 -5.26 -5.46 -13.43
C LYS A 61 -6.69 -5.08 -13.04
N VAL A 62 -6.93 -4.73 -11.78
CA VAL A 62 -8.25 -4.28 -11.31
C VAL A 62 -8.64 -2.96 -11.99
N GLU A 63 -7.72 -1.99 -12.06
CA GLU A 63 -7.94 -0.74 -12.80
C GLU A 63 -8.33 -1.01 -14.26
N ALA A 64 -7.55 -1.83 -14.97
CA ALA A 64 -7.81 -2.17 -16.37
C ALA A 64 -9.17 -2.87 -16.55
N ALA A 65 -9.55 -3.76 -15.63
CA ALA A 65 -10.83 -4.46 -15.67
C ALA A 65 -12.02 -3.49 -15.48
N LEU A 66 -11.92 -2.53 -14.55
CA LEU A 66 -12.96 -1.51 -14.35
C LEU A 66 -13.15 -0.66 -15.62
N LEU A 67 -12.06 -0.20 -16.23
CA LEU A 67 -12.13 0.58 -17.47
C LEU A 67 -12.74 -0.24 -18.62
N ALA A 68 -12.39 -1.53 -18.72
CA ALA A 68 -12.95 -2.43 -19.72
C ALA A 68 -14.46 -2.70 -19.52
N GLN A 69 -14.97 -2.57 -18.31
CA GLN A 69 -16.41 -2.67 -18.00
C GLN A 69 -17.19 -1.36 -18.23
N GLY A 70 -16.53 -0.30 -18.70
CA GLY A 70 -17.17 0.96 -19.07
C GLY A 70 -17.15 2.05 -18.00
N PHE A 71 -16.45 1.86 -16.88
CA PHE A 71 -16.14 2.96 -15.98
C PHE A 71 -15.21 3.96 -16.67
N LYS A 72 -15.49 5.26 -16.53
CA LYS A 72 -14.68 6.30 -17.17
C LYS A 72 -13.33 6.45 -16.44
N ARG A 73 -12.33 6.98 -17.14
CA ARG A 73 -10.98 7.15 -16.59
C ARG A 73 -10.96 8.07 -15.36
N GLU A 74 -11.80 9.09 -15.37
CA GLU A 74 -11.99 10.05 -14.29
C GLU A 74 -12.73 9.48 -13.07
N GLU A 75 -13.42 8.34 -13.22
CA GLU A 75 -14.13 7.66 -12.11
C GLU A 75 -13.21 6.75 -11.30
N VAL A 76 -12.07 6.32 -11.87
CA VAL A 76 -11.16 5.34 -11.25
C VAL A 76 -9.78 5.95 -11.09
N VAL A 77 -9.25 5.95 -9.86
CA VAL A 77 -7.90 6.45 -9.58
C VAL A 77 -7.06 5.41 -8.85
N VAL A 78 -5.80 5.27 -9.25
CA VAL A 78 -4.79 4.52 -8.49
C VAL A 78 -3.99 5.51 -7.64
N ALA A 79 -4.42 5.68 -6.39
CA ALA A 79 -3.90 6.67 -5.47
C ALA A 79 -2.69 6.14 -4.71
N HIS A 80 -1.66 6.97 -4.59
CA HIS A 80 -0.53 6.71 -3.70
C HIS A 80 -1.03 6.72 -2.23
N PRO A 81 -0.72 5.71 -1.39
CA PRO A 81 -1.21 5.63 0.00
C PRO A 81 -0.95 6.89 0.84
N ARG A 82 0.21 7.51 0.64
CA ARG A 82 0.61 8.74 1.36
C ARG A 82 -0.27 9.94 1.05
N LYS A 83 -1.00 9.93 -0.07
CA LYS A 83 -1.79 11.05 -0.58
C LYS A 83 -3.25 10.65 -0.83
N ILE A 84 -3.71 9.51 -0.29
CA ILE A 84 -5.04 8.94 -0.55
C ILE A 84 -6.20 9.87 -0.16
N GLU A 85 -6.01 10.70 0.86
CA GLU A 85 -6.97 11.70 1.34
C GLU A 85 -7.34 12.74 0.28
N LYS A 86 -6.49 12.93 -0.74
CA LYS A 86 -6.79 13.83 -1.86
C LYS A 86 -7.88 13.29 -2.79
N PHE A 87 -8.17 11.99 -2.71
CA PHE A 87 -9.01 11.28 -3.69
C PHE A 87 -10.31 10.74 -3.11
N ILE A 88 -10.42 10.67 -1.78
CA ILE A 88 -11.62 10.20 -1.07
C ILE A 88 -12.46 11.41 -0.66
N GLY A 89 -13.74 11.43 -1.05
CA GLY A 89 -14.70 12.47 -0.70
C GLY A 89 -16.14 12.00 -0.93
N ASP A 90 -17.10 12.94 -0.94
CA ASP A 90 -18.53 12.62 -0.96
C ASP A 90 -18.99 11.75 -2.16
N ASP A 91 -18.33 11.88 -3.32
CA ASP A 91 -18.61 11.08 -4.53
C ASP A 91 -17.97 9.68 -4.51
N THR A 92 -17.06 9.41 -3.55
CA THR A 92 -16.34 8.15 -3.47
C THR A 92 -17.23 7.07 -2.89
N THR A 93 -17.45 6.01 -3.67
CA THR A 93 -18.34 4.90 -3.28
C THR A 93 -17.58 3.62 -2.93
N ILE A 94 -16.35 3.48 -3.42
CA ILE A 94 -15.52 2.28 -3.23
C ILE A 94 -14.08 2.71 -2.97
N VAL A 95 -13.49 2.17 -1.90
CA VAL A 95 -12.05 2.21 -1.63
C VAL A 95 -11.53 0.78 -1.63
N THR A 96 -10.57 0.49 -2.49
CA THR A 96 -9.95 -0.83 -2.64
C THR A 96 -8.51 -0.79 -2.15
N LEU A 97 -8.14 -1.72 -1.27
CA LEU A 97 -6.77 -1.89 -0.79
C LEU A 97 -6.21 -3.22 -1.29
N TYR A 98 -5.15 -3.15 -2.09
CA TYR A 98 -4.36 -4.32 -2.49
C TYR A 98 -3.30 -4.59 -1.44
N GLU A 99 -3.25 -5.81 -0.91
CA GLU A 99 -2.37 -6.17 0.20
C GLU A 99 -1.79 -7.57 -0.03
N MET A 100 -0.52 -7.77 0.33
CA MET A 100 0.15 -9.08 0.24
C MET A 100 0.00 -9.88 1.53
N ASP A 101 0.23 -9.25 2.68
CA ASP A 101 0.14 -9.88 4.00
C ASP A 101 -0.32 -8.86 5.07
N PRO A 102 -1.56 -8.33 4.97
CA PRO A 102 -2.01 -7.19 5.78
C PRO A 102 -2.06 -7.49 7.28
N MET A 103 -2.24 -8.76 7.64
CA MET A 103 -2.24 -9.22 9.03
C MET A 103 -0.85 -9.66 9.50
N GLY A 104 0.10 -9.82 8.57
CA GLY A 104 1.46 -10.23 8.89
C GLY A 104 1.58 -11.69 9.34
N LEU A 105 0.67 -12.53 8.85
CA LEU A 105 0.55 -13.95 9.19
C LEU A 105 1.11 -14.86 8.09
N GLY A 106 1.72 -14.27 7.06
CA GLY A 106 2.41 -15.00 6.01
C GLY A 106 3.63 -15.77 6.55
N PRO A 107 4.06 -16.87 5.91
CA PRO A 107 5.17 -17.69 6.38
C PRO A 107 6.47 -16.89 6.61
N VAL A 108 6.79 -15.96 5.70
CA VAL A 108 8.00 -15.13 5.78
C VAL A 108 7.90 -14.10 6.90
N SER A 109 6.75 -13.44 7.04
CA SER A 109 6.46 -12.54 8.16
C SER A 109 6.58 -13.27 9.50
N MET A 110 5.95 -14.45 9.65
CA MET A 110 6.04 -15.25 10.87
C MET A 110 7.48 -15.72 11.15
N MET A 111 8.25 -16.10 10.12
CA MET A 111 9.65 -16.49 10.26
C MET A 111 10.49 -15.33 10.83
N PHE A 112 10.35 -14.11 10.31
CA PHE A 112 11.11 -12.95 10.79
C PHE A 112 10.59 -12.37 12.11
N THR A 113 9.37 -12.71 12.53
CA THR A 113 8.73 -12.19 13.74
C THR A 113 8.61 -13.19 14.89
N ASN A 114 9.48 -14.20 14.92
CA ASN A 114 9.50 -15.22 15.98
C ASN A 114 8.13 -15.92 16.12
N GLY A 115 7.59 -16.40 15.00
CA GLY A 115 6.29 -17.06 14.93
C GLY A 115 5.12 -16.10 15.17
N GLY A 116 5.23 -14.84 14.73
CA GLY A 116 4.18 -13.82 14.90
C GLY A 116 4.13 -13.18 16.30
N LYS A 117 5.11 -13.45 17.17
CA LYS A 117 5.21 -12.81 18.49
C LYS A 117 5.64 -11.36 18.40
N TRP A 118 6.41 -11.00 17.39
CA TRP A 118 6.83 -9.63 17.11
C TRP A 118 5.94 -9.01 16.03
N THR A 119 5.88 -7.68 16.00
CA THR A 119 5.04 -6.98 15.04
C THR A 119 5.81 -6.80 13.74
N ASN A 120 5.33 -7.30 12.60
CA ASN A 120 5.95 -7.05 11.29
C ASN A 120 5.57 -5.67 10.75
N TYR A 121 6.42 -5.14 9.86
CA TYR A 121 6.27 -3.80 9.29
C TYR A 121 5.03 -3.64 8.40
N THR A 122 4.71 -4.61 7.55
CA THR A 122 3.55 -4.56 6.64
C THR A 122 2.24 -4.41 7.40
N SER A 123 2.04 -5.17 8.48
CA SER A 123 0.80 -5.06 9.27
C SER A 123 0.67 -3.74 10.02
N VAL A 124 1.78 -3.04 10.30
CA VAL A 124 1.75 -1.69 10.86
C VAL A 124 1.30 -0.70 9.80
N LYS A 125 1.91 -0.75 8.61
CA LYS A 125 1.60 0.16 7.51
C LYS A 125 0.21 -0.02 6.93
N PHE A 126 -0.26 -1.25 6.86
CA PHE A 126 -1.66 -1.53 6.54
C PHE A 126 -2.61 -0.90 7.55
N ARG A 127 -2.38 -1.08 8.87
CA ARG A 127 -3.23 -0.49 9.90
C ARG A 127 -3.19 1.04 9.88
N GLU A 128 -2.01 1.65 9.75
CA GLU A 128 -1.88 3.10 9.61
C GLU A 128 -2.68 3.64 8.41
N LEU A 129 -2.66 2.93 7.27
CA LEU A 129 -3.45 3.30 6.09
C LEU A 129 -4.96 3.20 6.37
N VAL A 130 -5.42 2.11 6.98
CA VAL A 130 -6.84 1.92 7.32
C VAL A 130 -7.32 2.96 8.32
N GLU A 131 -6.54 3.24 9.36
CA GLU A 131 -6.84 4.29 10.35
C GLU A 131 -6.93 5.66 9.68
N LYS A 132 -6.01 5.97 8.76
CA LYS A 132 -6.03 7.21 7.98
C LYS A 132 -7.30 7.32 7.14
N ILE A 133 -7.72 6.26 6.47
CA ILE A 133 -8.95 6.24 5.65
C ILE A 133 -10.19 6.42 6.52
N ASN A 134 -10.27 5.75 7.66
CA ASN A 134 -11.43 5.82 8.56
C ASN A 134 -11.57 7.19 9.26
N ALA A 135 -10.53 8.02 9.25
CA ALA A 135 -10.54 9.37 9.82
C ALA A 135 -11.00 10.46 8.84
N LEU A 136 -11.26 10.10 7.57
CA LEU A 136 -11.80 10.99 6.53
C LEU A 136 -13.33 11.03 6.58
#